data_AF-A0A9D7ELU9-F1
#
_entry.id   AF-A0A9D7ELU9-F1
#
_cell.length_a   1.000
_cell.length_b   1.000
_cell.length_c   1.000
_cell.angle_alpha   90.00
_cell.angle_beta   90.00
_cell.angle_gamma   90.00
#
_symmetry.space_group_name_H-M   'P 1'
#
loop_
_entity.id
_entity.type
_entity.pdbx_description
1 polymer ?
#
loop_
_entity_poly.entity_id
_entity_poly.type
_entity_poly.pdbx_seq_one_letter_code
_entity_poly.pdbx_strand_id
1 'polypeptide(L)'
;MRTTLKFVTILTLLLSTAAIASDLVKVTLSNRDDAQLLRSYSPDAVLKTNSGYLLIAEPSTTAQLSASGLKVDTVASAVNRDELALDLRLDNYNQSRYSSVFSEGAIRVYRVPGGFDPTREDQPTLLALPHQPLRIVFEESSLKEFVAHDQSSTPERLLGTIQQDSLYSYTARLQSYYRRVAGSSSIFLARDWIKAKFESFGYDSVYLDGWSQYFNGKTNQCYNVVATKVGTVYPEIEIIVGAHYDGVTTSPAG
;
A
#
# COMPACT_ATOMS: atom_id res chain seq x y z
N MET A 1 -42.00 -28.54 64.04
CA MET A 1 -40.70 -28.20 63.41
C MET A 1 -40.98 -27.56 62.05
N ARG A 2 -40.76 -26.25 61.90
CA ARG A 2 -40.84 -25.52 60.61
C ARG A 2 -39.40 -25.20 60.20
N THR A 3 -38.95 -25.79 59.10
CA THR A 3 -37.63 -25.54 58.49
C THR A 3 -37.77 -24.46 57.41
N THR A 4 -37.08 -23.35 57.61
CA THR A 4 -37.03 -22.19 56.71
C THR A 4 -35.98 -22.45 55.62
N LEU A 5 -36.40 -22.47 54.35
CA LEU A 5 -35.53 -22.60 53.18
C LEU A 5 -34.97 -21.22 52.82
N LYS A 6 -33.66 -21.02 52.93
CA LYS A 6 -32.98 -19.77 52.50
C LYS A 6 -32.60 -19.90 51.02
N PHE A 7 -33.17 -19.05 50.18
CA PHE A 7 -32.71 -18.84 48.81
C PHE A 7 -31.47 -17.94 48.82
N VAL A 8 -30.38 -18.41 48.24
CA VAL A 8 -29.18 -17.61 47.95
C VAL A 8 -29.28 -17.16 46.49
N THR A 9 -29.48 -15.87 46.27
CA THR A 9 -29.45 -15.26 44.94
C THR A 9 -28.00 -14.96 44.58
N ILE A 10 -27.43 -15.70 43.63
CA ILE A 10 -26.12 -15.41 43.04
C ILE A 10 -26.33 -14.35 41.96
N LEU A 11 -25.82 -13.15 42.21
CA LEU A 11 -25.82 -12.03 41.26
C LEU A 11 -24.60 -12.16 40.35
N THR A 12 -24.80 -12.62 39.12
CA THR A 12 -23.75 -12.71 38.10
C THR A 12 -23.53 -11.33 37.48
N LEU A 13 -22.45 -10.65 37.88
CA LEU A 13 -22.04 -9.37 37.32
C LEU A 13 -21.37 -9.60 35.96
N LEU A 14 -22.10 -9.37 34.86
CA LEU A 14 -21.54 -9.31 33.51
C LEU A 14 -20.73 -8.01 33.38
N LEU A 15 -19.41 -8.09 33.59
CA LEU A 15 -18.49 -7.02 33.20
C LEU A 15 -18.37 -7.04 31.67
N SER A 16 -19.04 -6.12 30.99
CA SER A 16 -18.74 -5.77 29.61
C SER A 16 -17.42 -4.98 29.60
N THR A 17 -16.33 -5.62 29.20
CA THR A 17 -15.09 -4.91 28.88
C THR A 17 -15.35 -4.07 27.62
N ALA A 18 -15.52 -2.76 27.80
CA ALA A 18 -15.49 -1.84 26.67
C ALA A 18 -14.14 -2.01 25.98
N ALA A 19 -14.14 -2.31 24.68
CA ALA A 19 -12.91 -2.34 23.89
C ALA A 19 -12.24 -0.98 24.03
N ILE A 20 -11.01 -0.97 24.54
CA ILE A 20 -10.24 0.26 24.69
C ILE A 20 -9.94 0.76 23.28
N ALA A 21 -10.40 1.97 22.97
CA ALA A 21 -10.13 2.57 21.67
C ALA A 21 -8.61 2.72 21.50
N SER A 22 -8.09 2.29 20.35
CA SER A 22 -6.65 2.36 20.06
C SER A 22 -6.27 3.78 19.64
N ASP A 23 -4.99 4.08 19.65
CA ASP A 23 -4.41 5.28 19.08
C ASP A 23 -3.75 4.95 17.73
N LEU A 24 -3.78 5.91 16.80
CA LEU A 24 -2.90 5.91 15.64
C LEU A 24 -1.63 6.64 16.05
N VAL A 25 -0.49 5.95 15.99
CA VAL A 25 0.81 6.50 16.40
C VAL A 25 1.81 6.39 15.27
N LYS A 26 2.68 7.40 15.15
CA LYS A 26 3.84 7.37 14.26
C LYS A 26 5.06 7.00 15.08
N VAL A 27 5.78 5.96 14.66
CA VAL A 27 7.09 5.61 15.21
C VAL A 27 8.16 5.94 14.17
N THR A 28 9.11 6.78 14.56
CA THR A 28 10.27 7.13 13.73
C THR A 28 11.41 6.17 14.06
N LEU A 29 12.02 5.60 13.02
CA LEU A 29 13.18 4.71 13.12
C LEU A 29 14.42 5.46 12.64
N SER A 30 15.46 5.47 13.47
CA SER A 30 16.72 6.16 13.17
C SER A 30 17.84 5.17 12.83
N ASN A 31 17.69 3.91 13.21
CA ASN A 31 18.71 2.88 13.03
C ASN A 31 18.07 1.47 13.01
N ARG A 32 18.90 0.44 12.79
CA ARG A 32 18.46 -0.97 12.76
C ARG A 32 17.98 -1.48 14.13
N ASP A 33 18.52 -0.96 15.23
CA ASP A 33 18.17 -1.37 16.58
C ASP A 33 16.76 -0.87 16.93
N ASP A 34 16.39 0.34 16.52
CA ASP A 34 15.02 0.86 16.64
C ASP A 34 14.01 -0.09 15.95
N ALA A 35 14.35 -0.57 14.75
CA ALA A 35 13.50 -1.54 14.04
C ALA A 35 13.45 -2.91 14.73
N GLN A 36 14.55 -3.38 15.30
CA GLN A 36 14.56 -4.63 16.09
C GLN A 36 13.71 -4.49 17.35
N LEU A 37 13.87 -3.39 18.07
CA LEU A 37 13.12 -3.07 19.26
C LEU A 37 11.63 -2.97 18.94
N LEU A 38 11.25 -2.20 17.92
CA LEU A 38 9.85 -2.08 17.48
C LEU A 38 9.26 -3.45 17.13
N ARG A 39 10.00 -4.32 16.43
CA ARG A 39 9.54 -5.69 16.12
C ARG A 39 9.28 -6.54 17.36
N SER A 40 10.02 -6.36 18.46
CA SER A 40 9.83 -7.15 19.68
C SER A 40 8.47 -6.93 20.35
N TYR A 41 7.81 -5.81 20.05
CA TYR A 41 6.45 -5.51 20.53
C TYR A 41 5.34 -6.09 19.64
N SER A 42 5.68 -6.75 18.53
CA SER A 42 4.72 -7.27 17.53
C SER A 42 3.64 -6.25 17.14
N PRO A 43 4.03 -5.02 16.73
CA PRO A 43 3.10 -3.92 16.58
C PRO A 43 2.17 -4.13 15.39
N ASP A 44 0.97 -3.57 15.49
CA ASP A 44 0.03 -3.54 14.38
C ASP A 44 0.36 -2.37 13.42
N ALA A 45 1.44 -2.56 12.65
CA ALA A 45 1.94 -1.58 11.69
C ALA A 45 1.07 -1.53 10.44
N VAL A 46 0.49 -0.37 10.15
CA VAL A 46 -0.51 -0.21 9.08
C VAL A 46 0.03 0.47 7.83
N LEU A 47 1.01 1.37 7.97
CA LEU A 47 1.60 2.10 6.86
C LEU A 47 3.08 2.35 7.11
N LYS A 48 3.92 2.24 6.08
CA LYS A 48 5.31 2.72 6.10
C LYS A 48 5.31 4.21 5.72
N THR A 49 6.04 5.03 6.45
CA THR A 49 6.27 6.46 6.14
C THR A 49 7.73 6.67 5.73
N ASN A 50 8.15 7.90 5.40
CA ASN A 50 9.53 8.16 4.97
C ASN A 50 10.53 7.91 6.10
N SER A 51 10.10 8.07 7.35
CA SER A 51 10.97 7.99 8.52
C SER A 51 10.63 6.84 9.47
N GLY A 52 9.69 5.96 9.11
CA GLY A 52 9.27 4.86 9.98
C GLY A 52 7.89 4.31 9.63
N TYR A 53 7.02 4.19 10.62
CA TYR A 53 5.74 3.48 10.48
C TYR A 53 4.60 4.17 11.23
N LEU A 54 3.39 4.08 10.68
CA LEU A 54 2.15 4.27 11.43
C LEU A 54 1.69 2.94 12.00
N LEU A 55 1.28 2.96 13.26
CA LEU A 55 0.79 1.80 14.00
C LEU A 55 -0.59 2.12 14.59
N ILE A 56 -1.43 1.11 14.69
CA ILE A 56 -2.60 1.14 15.57
C ILE A 56 -2.18 0.45 16.87
N ALA A 57 -2.22 1.16 18.00
CA ALA A 57 -1.72 0.64 19.26
C ALA A 57 -2.62 1.06 20.42
N GLU A 58 -2.80 0.18 21.40
CA GLU A 58 -3.43 0.57 22.66
C GLU A 58 -2.59 1.63 23.38
N PRO A 59 -3.21 2.54 24.17
CA PRO A 59 -2.47 3.56 24.92
C PRO A 59 -1.36 2.98 25.83
N SER A 60 -1.56 1.78 26.37
CA SER A 60 -0.57 1.04 27.15
C SER A 60 0.67 0.67 26.32
N THR A 61 0.46 0.19 25.09
CA THR A 61 1.52 -0.17 24.14
C THR A 61 2.25 1.08 23.67
N THR A 62 1.52 2.15 23.36
CA THR A 62 2.11 3.47 23.03
C THR A 62 3.05 3.94 24.14
N ALA A 63 2.62 3.86 25.41
CA ALA A 63 3.45 4.24 26.54
C ALA A 63 4.70 3.36 26.68
N GLN A 64 4.57 2.04 26.47
CA GLN A 64 5.71 1.12 26.49
C GLN A 64 6.72 1.42 25.38
N LEU A 65 6.25 1.68 24.16
CA LEU A 65 7.10 2.06 23.03
C LEU A 65 7.86 3.36 23.34
N SER A 66 7.18 4.39 23.84
CA SER A 66 7.85 5.64 24.24
C SER A 66 8.88 5.43 25.36
N ALA A 67 8.56 4.60 26.35
CA ALA A 67 9.47 4.29 27.45
C ALA A 67 10.70 3.47 27.02
N SER A 68 10.61 2.74 25.90
CA SER A 68 11.72 1.97 25.33
C SER A 68 12.79 2.83 24.64
N GLY A 69 12.54 4.15 24.51
CA GLY A 69 13.44 5.09 23.83
C GLY A 69 13.13 5.30 22.35
N LEU A 70 12.13 4.60 21.79
CA LEU A 70 11.63 4.88 20.45
C LEU A 70 10.98 6.26 20.39
N LYS A 71 11.17 6.95 19.26
CA LYS A 71 10.48 8.22 19.00
C LYS A 71 9.05 7.93 18.52
N VAL A 72 8.08 8.13 19.41
CA VAL A 72 6.66 7.87 19.17
C VAL A 72 5.87 9.17 19.26
N ASP A 73 5.11 9.48 18.21
CA ASP A 73 4.22 10.63 18.13
C ASP A 73 2.77 10.15 17.98
N THR A 74 1.88 10.50 18.91
CA THR A 74 0.45 10.20 18.75
C THR A 74 -0.13 11.08 17.65
N VAL A 75 -0.66 10.45 16.61
CA VAL A 75 -1.24 11.11 15.43
C VAL A 75 -2.72 11.37 15.63
N ALA A 76 -3.44 10.37 16.13
CA ALA A 76 -4.84 10.52 16.54
C ALA A 76 -5.17 9.53 17.65
N SER A 77 -6.04 9.96 18.57
CA SER A 77 -6.52 9.11 19.65
C SER A 77 -7.90 8.54 19.34
N ALA A 78 -8.23 7.46 20.04
CA ALA A 78 -9.52 6.77 19.95
C ALA A 78 -9.94 6.53 18.48
N VAL A 79 -9.05 5.84 17.77
CA VAL A 79 -9.26 5.38 16.41
C VAL A 79 -9.74 3.93 16.39
N ASN A 80 -10.56 3.60 15.39
CA ASN A 80 -10.77 2.25 14.90
C ASN A 80 -10.12 2.12 13.52
N ARG A 81 -9.48 1.00 13.21
CA ARG A 81 -8.95 0.74 11.86
C ARG A 81 -10.00 0.98 10.78
N ASP A 82 -11.22 0.50 11.01
CA ASP A 82 -12.29 0.52 10.00
C ASP A 82 -12.85 1.91 9.75
N GLU A 83 -12.47 2.93 10.53
CA GLU A 83 -12.82 4.33 10.23
C GLU A 83 -11.69 5.08 9.52
N LEU A 84 -10.54 4.44 9.30
CA LEU A 84 -9.39 5.06 8.65
C LEU A 84 -9.28 4.57 7.21
N ALA A 85 -9.02 5.50 6.30
CA ALA A 85 -8.79 5.18 4.90
C ALA A 85 -7.62 5.98 4.32
N LEU A 86 -6.85 5.32 3.47
CA LEU A 86 -5.80 5.92 2.66
C LEU A 86 -6.41 6.58 1.43
N ASP A 87 -5.95 7.78 1.09
CA ASP A 87 -6.32 8.45 -0.15
C ASP A 87 -5.44 7.97 -1.31
N LEU A 88 -6.07 7.43 -2.37
CA LEU A 88 -5.37 7.05 -3.60
C LEU A 88 -5.22 8.21 -4.58
N ARG A 89 -5.87 9.36 -4.32
CA ARG A 89 -5.76 10.53 -5.18
C ARG A 89 -4.45 11.26 -4.92
N LEU A 90 -4.04 12.07 -5.89
CA LEU A 90 -2.94 13.04 -5.74
C LEU A 90 -3.44 14.50 -5.66
N ASP A 91 -4.75 14.73 -5.86
CA ASP A 91 -5.37 16.04 -5.72
C ASP A 91 -6.07 16.23 -4.36
N ASN A 92 -6.64 17.39 -4.08
CA ASN A 92 -7.25 17.70 -2.78
C ASN A 92 -8.75 17.38 -2.69
N TYR A 93 -9.28 16.55 -3.59
CA TYR A 93 -10.73 16.30 -3.65
C TYR A 93 -11.32 15.77 -2.34
N ASN A 94 -10.63 14.84 -1.68
CA ASN A 94 -11.09 14.21 -0.44
C ASN A 94 -10.86 15.08 0.80
N GLN A 95 -10.01 16.11 0.72
CA GLN A 95 -9.65 16.96 1.86
C GLN A 95 -10.82 17.81 2.37
N SER A 96 -11.78 18.17 1.50
CA SER A 96 -12.98 18.91 1.90
C SER A 96 -14.10 18.01 2.45
N ARG A 97 -13.98 16.69 2.27
CA ARG A 97 -15.01 15.70 2.60
C ARG A 97 -14.74 14.96 3.90
N TYR A 98 -13.47 14.71 4.20
CA TYR A 98 -13.07 13.90 5.34
C TYR A 98 -12.03 14.62 6.19
N SER A 99 -12.02 14.32 7.49
CA SER A 99 -11.04 14.89 8.42
C SER A 99 -9.69 14.22 8.22
N SER A 100 -8.67 15.02 7.86
CA SER A 100 -7.29 14.54 7.74
C SER A 100 -6.77 14.11 9.11
N VAL A 101 -6.32 12.86 9.21
CA VAL A 101 -5.70 12.29 10.40
C VAL A 101 -4.18 12.35 10.28
N PHE A 102 -3.65 12.04 9.09
CA PHE A 102 -2.22 12.01 8.84
C PHE A 102 -1.92 12.49 7.41
N SER A 103 -0.83 13.24 7.25
CA SER A 103 -0.32 13.64 5.94
C SER A 103 1.20 13.75 5.97
N GLU A 104 1.87 12.99 5.11
CA GLU A 104 3.33 13.04 4.92
C GLU A 104 3.68 12.66 3.48
N GLY A 105 4.28 13.58 2.73
CA GLY A 105 4.58 13.37 1.32
C GLY A 105 3.31 13.06 0.52
N ALA A 106 3.27 11.90 -0.13
CA ALA A 106 2.10 11.42 -0.88
C ALA A 106 1.09 10.63 -0.03
N ILE A 107 1.43 10.31 1.23
CA ILE A 107 0.56 9.51 2.11
C ILE A 107 -0.43 10.45 2.80
N ARG A 108 -1.72 10.19 2.61
CA ARG A 108 -2.81 10.90 3.29
C ARG A 108 -3.79 9.90 3.86
N VAL A 109 -4.03 9.99 5.17
CA VAL A 109 -5.00 9.15 5.87
C VAL A 109 -6.11 10.04 6.40
N TYR A 110 -7.35 9.65 6.09
CA TYR A 110 -8.55 10.33 6.52
C TYR A 110 -9.34 9.49 7.52
N ARG A 111 -10.06 10.17 8.41
CA ARG A 111 -11.13 9.56 9.21
C ARG A 111 -12.44 9.64 8.41
N VAL A 112 -13.07 8.50 8.19
CA VAL A 112 -14.34 8.34 7.48
C VAL A 112 -15.47 8.20 8.52
N PRO A 113 -16.34 9.22 8.67
CA PRO A 113 -17.43 9.16 9.64
C PRO A 113 -18.37 7.98 9.37
N GLY A 114 -18.63 7.16 10.40
CA GLY A 114 -19.50 5.98 10.27
C GLY A 114 -18.81 4.73 9.71
N GLY A 115 -17.49 4.79 9.47
CA GLY A 115 -16.72 3.67 8.93
C GLY A 115 -16.47 3.77 7.43
N PHE A 116 -15.32 3.25 7.01
CA PHE A 116 -14.98 3.03 5.62
C PHE A 116 -15.63 1.73 5.14
N ASP A 117 -16.29 1.80 3.99
CA ASP A 117 -16.87 0.63 3.32
C ASP A 117 -16.43 0.68 1.85
N PRO A 118 -15.55 -0.25 1.41
CA PRO A 118 -15.01 -0.25 0.05
C PRO A 118 -16.08 -0.52 -1.01
N THR A 119 -17.29 -0.93 -0.62
CA THR A 119 -18.41 -1.18 -1.55
C THR A 119 -19.26 0.05 -1.82
N ARG A 120 -19.07 1.14 -1.07
CA ARG A 120 -19.85 2.37 -1.24
C ARG A 120 -19.37 3.20 -2.43
N GLU A 121 -20.30 3.49 -3.34
CA GLU A 121 -20.03 4.30 -4.54
C GLU A 121 -19.62 5.75 -4.24
N ASP A 122 -19.94 6.28 -3.05
CA ASP A 122 -19.59 7.65 -2.65
C ASP A 122 -18.16 7.78 -2.09
N GLN A 123 -17.41 6.67 -2.01
CA GLN A 123 -16.01 6.61 -1.55
C GLN A 123 -15.02 6.13 -2.65
N PRO A 124 -15.14 6.53 -3.94
CA PRO A 124 -14.54 5.78 -5.05
C PRO A 124 -13.00 5.91 -5.18
N THR A 125 -12.29 6.41 -4.17
CA THR A 125 -10.84 6.63 -4.21
C THR A 125 -10.15 6.47 -2.86
N LEU A 126 -10.89 5.98 -1.87
CA LEU A 126 -10.35 5.65 -0.56
C LEU A 126 -10.02 4.15 -0.53
N LEU A 127 -8.94 3.79 0.16
CA LEU A 127 -8.51 2.41 0.36
C LEU A 127 -8.48 2.09 1.85
N ALA A 128 -8.96 0.91 2.23
CA ALA A 128 -8.83 0.42 3.61
C ALA A 128 -7.35 0.31 4.01
N LEU A 129 -7.05 0.56 5.29
CA LEU A 129 -5.74 0.19 5.82
C LEU A 129 -5.58 -1.34 5.84
N PRO A 130 -4.37 -1.87 5.57
CA PRO A 130 -4.15 -3.31 5.46
C PRO A 130 -4.33 -4.01 6.81
N HIS A 131 -5.21 -5.01 6.89
CA HIS A 131 -5.46 -5.77 8.13
C HIS A 131 -4.28 -6.66 8.57
N GLN A 132 -3.37 -6.98 7.65
CA GLN A 132 -2.13 -7.68 8.00
C GLN A 132 -1.06 -6.66 8.37
N PRO A 133 -0.43 -6.78 9.55
CA PRO A 133 0.66 -5.89 9.94
C PRO A 133 1.80 -5.89 8.92
N LEU A 134 2.28 -4.71 8.57
CA LEU A 134 3.42 -4.55 7.70
C LEU A 134 4.69 -5.06 8.38
N ARG A 135 5.56 -5.70 7.59
CA ARG A 135 6.89 -6.07 8.05
C ARG A 135 7.71 -4.81 8.33
N ILE A 136 8.15 -4.66 9.58
CA ILE A 136 9.07 -3.59 9.98
C ILE A 136 10.48 -3.91 9.44
N VAL A 137 11.04 -2.99 8.67
CA VAL A 137 12.39 -3.03 8.10
C VAL A 137 13.00 -1.64 8.27
N PHE A 138 14.24 -1.57 8.75
CA PHE A 138 15.04 -0.35 8.64
C PHE A 138 15.89 -0.45 7.40
N GLU A 139 15.59 0.40 6.42
CA GLU A 139 16.45 0.62 5.26
C GLU A 139 17.41 1.74 5.66
N GLU A 140 18.69 1.41 5.80
CA GLU A 140 19.70 2.46 5.82
C GLU A 140 19.53 3.25 4.54
N SER A 141 19.34 4.56 4.66
CA SER A 141 19.38 5.47 3.53
C SER A 141 20.82 5.56 3.04
N SER A 142 21.35 4.46 2.52
CA SER A 142 22.53 4.47 1.69
C SER A 142 22.05 4.93 0.32
N LEU A 143 21.88 6.24 0.16
CA LEU A 143 22.31 6.84 -1.09
C LEU A 143 23.80 6.53 -1.16
N LYS A 144 24.15 5.33 -1.64
CA LYS A 144 25.50 5.04 -2.08
C LYS A 144 25.78 6.15 -3.06
N GLU A 145 26.83 6.93 -2.81
CA GLU A 145 27.31 7.86 -3.82
C GLU A 145 27.52 7.03 -5.08
N PHE A 146 26.60 7.20 -6.03
CA PHE A 146 26.70 6.51 -7.29
C PHE A 146 28.01 7.01 -7.89
N VAL A 147 28.98 6.11 -8.04
CA VAL A 147 30.18 6.44 -8.79
C VAL A 147 29.69 6.90 -10.15
N ALA A 148 29.92 8.18 -10.48
CA ALA A 148 29.43 8.78 -11.71
C ALA A 148 29.83 7.86 -12.87
N HIS A 149 28.82 7.23 -13.47
CA HIS A 149 29.06 6.41 -14.64
C HIS A 149 29.55 7.30 -15.77
N ASP A 150 30.36 6.72 -16.67
CA ASP A 150 30.94 7.39 -17.82
C ASP A 150 29.97 8.41 -18.46
N GLN A 151 30.43 9.65 -18.65
CA GLN A 151 29.69 10.79 -19.18
C GLN A 151 29.20 10.59 -20.64
N SER A 152 29.39 9.40 -21.20
CA SER A 152 28.96 9.03 -22.54
C SER A 152 27.43 8.86 -22.68
N SER A 153 26.66 8.71 -21.59
CA SER A 153 25.20 8.71 -21.63
C SER A 153 24.60 9.86 -20.80
N THR A 154 24.77 11.10 -21.26
CA THR A 154 24.05 12.22 -20.65
C THR A 154 22.54 12.06 -20.83
N PRO A 155 21.70 12.60 -19.94
CA PRO A 155 20.25 12.58 -20.10
C PRO A 155 19.80 13.04 -21.49
N GLU A 156 20.45 14.06 -22.06
CA GLU A 156 20.14 14.61 -23.39
C GLU A 156 20.40 13.58 -24.51
N ARG A 157 21.47 12.78 -24.39
CA ARG A 157 21.74 11.70 -25.36
C ARG A 157 20.69 10.61 -25.27
N LEU A 158 20.28 10.22 -24.06
CA LEU A 158 19.20 9.24 -23.86
C LEU A 158 17.88 9.75 -24.42
N LEU A 159 17.53 11.02 -24.18
CA LEU A 159 16.37 11.67 -24.77
C LEU A 159 16.41 11.64 -26.31
N GLY A 160 17.59 11.84 -26.90
CA GLY A 160 17.79 11.74 -28.35
C GLY A 160 17.60 10.35 -28.95
N THR A 161 17.59 9.28 -28.13
CA THR A 161 17.29 7.91 -28.60
C THR A 161 15.80 7.59 -28.65
N ILE A 162 14.95 8.46 -28.11
CA ILE A 162 13.50 8.26 -28.09
C ILE A 162 12.96 8.37 -29.52
N GLN A 163 12.32 7.30 -29.98
CA GLN A 163 11.67 7.27 -31.30
C GLN A 163 10.16 7.46 -31.14
N GLN A 164 9.68 8.66 -31.48
CA GLN A 164 8.27 9.01 -31.37
C GLN A 164 7.34 8.04 -32.14
N ASP A 165 7.75 7.61 -33.33
CA ASP A 165 7.00 6.64 -34.14
C ASP A 165 6.83 5.29 -33.44
N SER A 166 7.86 4.85 -32.72
CA SER A 166 7.78 3.62 -31.91
C SER A 166 6.77 3.79 -30.77
N LEU A 167 6.80 4.94 -30.07
CA LEU A 167 5.83 5.23 -28.99
C LEU A 167 4.39 5.24 -29.52
N TYR A 168 4.15 5.87 -30.67
CA TYR A 168 2.84 5.87 -31.32
C TYR A 168 2.42 4.46 -31.73
N SER A 169 3.31 3.69 -32.36
CA SER A 169 3.02 2.31 -32.78
C SER A 169 2.63 1.42 -31.59
N TYR A 170 3.35 1.54 -30.47
CA TYR A 170 3.06 0.75 -29.26
C TYR A 170 1.73 1.15 -28.62
N THR A 171 1.45 2.46 -28.57
CA THR A 171 0.17 2.98 -28.07
C THR A 171 -1.00 2.52 -28.94
N ALA A 172 -0.88 2.68 -30.27
CA ALA A 172 -1.90 2.26 -31.23
C ALA A 172 -2.15 0.74 -31.16
N ARG A 173 -1.09 -0.05 -30.95
CA ARG A 173 -1.23 -1.50 -30.76
C ARG A 173 -2.05 -1.83 -29.51
N LEU A 174 -1.78 -1.18 -28.37
CA LEU A 174 -2.56 -1.41 -27.16
C LEU A 174 -4.02 -0.93 -27.31
N GLN A 175 -4.24 0.20 -28.00
CA GLN A 175 -5.57 0.73 -28.33
C GLN A 175 -6.36 -0.16 -29.30
N SER A 176 -5.68 -0.95 -30.13
CA SER A 176 -6.34 -1.88 -31.07
C SER A 176 -7.02 -3.07 -30.37
N TYR A 177 -6.64 -3.36 -29.13
CA TYR A 177 -7.36 -4.34 -28.32
C TYR A 177 -8.70 -3.76 -27.90
N TYR A 178 -9.74 -4.60 -27.88
CA TYR A 178 -11.00 -4.24 -27.24
C TYR A 178 -10.79 -3.91 -25.75
N ARG A 179 -11.84 -3.53 -25.03
CA ARG A 179 -11.79 -3.16 -23.60
C ARG A 179 -10.87 -4.08 -22.78
N ARG A 180 -9.75 -3.55 -22.29
CA ARG A 180 -8.73 -4.28 -21.51
C ARG A 180 -9.14 -4.38 -20.04
N VAL A 181 -10.37 -4.83 -19.79
CA VAL A 181 -10.88 -5.04 -18.42
C VAL A 181 -10.21 -6.26 -17.83
N ALA A 182 -9.81 -6.18 -16.56
CA ALA A 182 -9.23 -7.30 -15.83
C ALA A 182 -10.08 -8.58 -15.96
N GLY A 183 -9.44 -9.73 -16.19
CA GLY A 183 -10.09 -11.02 -16.43
C GLY A 183 -10.72 -11.23 -17.80
N SER A 184 -10.64 -10.27 -18.73
CA SER A 184 -11.15 -10.44 -20.10
C SER A 184 -10.14 -11.13 -21.03
N SER A 185 -10.62 -11.68 -22.16
CA SER A 185 -9.72 -12.18 -23.20
C SER A 185 -8.85 -11.07 -23.81
N SER A 186 -9.37 -9.84 -23.90
CA SER A 186 -8.67 -8.70 -24.48
C SER A 186 -7.45 -8.28 -23.65
N ILE A 187 -7.59 -8.24 -22.31
CA ILE A 187 -6.44 -7.92 -21.45
C ILE A 187 -5.36 -9.01 -21.51
N PHE A 188 -5.73 -10.28 -21.70
CA PHE A 188 -4.75 -11.37 -21.86
C PHE A 188 -3.96 -11.26 -23.16
N LEU A 189 -4.59 -10.84 -24.26
CA LEU A 189 -3.88 -10.54 -25.51
C LEU A 189 -2.91 -9.36 -25.34
N ALA A 190 -3.33 -8.32 -24.61
CA ALA A 190 -2.45 -7.18 -24.31
C ALA A 190 -1.27 -7.60 -23.43
N ARG A 191 -1.51 -8.39 -22.38
CA ARG A 191 -0.50 -8.99 -21.50
C ARG A 191 0.56 -9.75 -22.30
N ASP A 192 0.12 -10.64 -23.19
CA ASP A 192 1.03 -11.48 -23.98
C ASP A 192 1.87 -10.65 -24.95
N TRP A 193 1.29 -9.60 -25.53
CA TRP A 193 2.03 -8.67 -26.38
C TRP A 193 3.06 -7.83 -25.60
N ILE A 194 2.71 -7.33 -24.42
CA ILE A 194 3.65 -6.58 -23.56
C ILE A 194 4.82 -7.49 -23.16
N LYS A 195 4.53 -8.74 -22.76
CA LYS A 195 5.56 -9.74 -22.46
C LYS A 195 6.52 -9.94 -23.65
N ALA A 196 5.97 -10.19 -24.84
CA ALA A 196 6.76 -10.37 -26.05
C ALA A 196 7.57 -9.11 -26.41
N LYS A 197 7.04 -7.91 -26.13
CA LYS A 197 7.77 -6.66 -26.33
C LYS A 197 8.96 -6.51 -25.39
N PHE A 198 8.82 -6.83 -24.11
CA PHE A 198 9.96 -6.84 -23.19
C PHE A 198 11.03 -7.85 -23.62
N GLU A 199 10.63 -9.04 -24.04
CA GLU A 199 11.57 -10.03 -24.61
C GLU A 199 12.28 -9.48 -25.85
N SER A 200 11.56 -8.79 -26.73
CA SER A 200 12.14 -8.16 -27.94
C SER A 200 13.15 -7.05 -27.63
N PHE A 201 13.10 -6.45 -26.44
CA PHE A 201 14.07 -5.46 -25.98
C PHE A 201 15.30 -6.09 -25.32
N GLY A 202 15.37 -7.42 -25.20
CA GLY A 202 16.50 -8.12 -24.60
C GLY A 202 16.48 -8.10 -23.08
N TYR A 203 15.30 -8.15 -22.45
CA TYR A 203 15.20 -8.47 -21.03
C TYR A 203 15.39 -9.97 -20.82
N ASP A 204 16.28 -10.33 -19.89
CA ASP A 204 16.68 -11.72 -19.64
C ASP A 204 15.65 -12.50 -18.81
N SER A 205 14.79 -11.79 -18.08
CA SER A 205 13.74 -12.38 -17.26
C SER A 205 12.45 -11.59 -17.43
N VAL A 206 11.48 -12.21 -18.11
CA VAL A 206 10.13 -11.68 -18.31
C VAL A 206 9.11 -12.74 -17.93
N TYR A 207 8.28 -12.46 -16.93
CA TYR A 207 7.31 -13.40 -16.40
C TYR A 207 5.96 -12.76 -16.10
N LEU A 208 4.95 -13.61 -15.92
CA LEU A 208 3.61 -13.21 -15.52
C LEU A 208 3.45 -13.47 -14.03
N ASP A 209 3.14 -12.42 -13.27
CA ASP A 209 2.84 -12.50 -11.85
C ASP A 209 1.32 -12.48 -11.67
N GLY A 210 0.73 -13.63 -11.38
CA GLY A 210 -0.72 -13.85 -11.45
C GLY A 210 -1.38 -13.92 -10.08
N TRP A 211 -2.58 -13.34 -9.97
CA TRP A 211 -3.43 -13.47 -8.79
C TRP A 211 -4.92 -13.55 -9.16
N SER A 212 -5.74 -13.95 -8.21
CA SER A 212 -7.20 -13.98 -8.35
C SER A 212 -7.82 -12.82 -7.57
N GLN A 213 -8.71 -12.06 -8.19
CA GLN A 213 -9.45 -10.96 -7.55
C GLN A 213 -10.94 -11.12 -7.78
N TYR A 214 -11.75 -11.00 -6.72
CA TYR A 214 -13.21 -10.97 -6.82
C TYR A 214 -13.69 -9.54 -7.14
N PHE A 215 -14.34 -9.35 -8.28
CA PHE A 215 -15.01 -8.10 -8.66
C PHE A 215 -16.06 -8.38 -9.74
N ASN A 216 -17.07 -7.51 -9.86
CA ASN A 216 -18.21 -7.68 -10.78
C ASN A 216 -18.94 -9.04 -10.59
N GLY A 217 -19.08 -9.49 -9.34
CA GLY A 217 -19.83 -10.70 -8.99
C GLY A 217 -19.15 -12.02 -9.35
N LYS A 218 -17.86 -12.00 -9.71
CA LYS A 218 -17.09 -13.22 -10.03
C LYS A 218 -15.62 -13.08 -9.65
N THR A 219 -14.96 -14.22 -9.47
CA THR A 219 -13.50 -14.30 -9.36
C THR A 219 -12.88 -14.17 -10.75
N ASN A 220 -11.98 -13.21 -10.92
CA ASN A 220 -11.27 -12.98 -12.17
C ASN A 220 -9.78 -13.23 -11.97
N GLN A 221 -9.15 -13.80 -12.99
CA GLN A 221 -7.71 -13.96 -13.02
C GLN A 221 -7.05 -12.68 -13.54
N CYS A 222 -6.07 -12.20 -12.80
CA CYS A 222 -5.29 -11.00 -13.09
C CYS A 222 -3.81 -11.36 -13.23
N TYR A 223 -3.06 -10.55 -13.96
CA TYR A 223 -1.63 -10.72 -14.18
C TYR A 223 -0.92 -9.37 -14.23
N ASN A 224 0.24 -9.26 -13.60
CA ASN A 224 1.24 -8.26 -13.93
C ASN A 224 2.19 -8.86 -14.97
N VAL A 225 2.76 -8.01 -15.83
CA VAL A 225 3.90 -8.39 -16.69
C VAL A 225 5.14 -7.78 -16.07
N VAL A 226 6.05 -8.61 -15.58
CA VAL A 226 7.26 -8.16 -14.89
C VAL A 226 8.46 -8.51 -15.77
N ALA A 227 9.26 -7.49 -16.07
CA ALA A 227 10.53 -7.63 -16.78
C ALA A 227 11.66 -7.10 -15.89
N THR A 228 12.71 -7.90 -15.72
CA THR A 228 13.84 -7.56 -14.84
C THR A 228 15.15 -7.57 -15.61
N LYS A 229 16.02 -6.60 -15.29
CA LYS A 229 17.39 -6.53 -15.80
C LYS A 229 18.30 -6.23 -14.62
N VAL A 230 19.19 -7.18 -14.32
CA VAL A 230 20.07 -7.08 -13.15
C VAL A 230 21.18 -6.08 -13.43
N GLY A 231 21.34 -5.09 -12.56
CA GLY A 231 22.42 -4.12 -12.64
C GLY A 231 23.78 -4.81 -12.47
N THR A 232 24.79 -4.40 -13.24
CA THR A 232 26.13 -5.00 -13.19
C THR A 232 27.02 -4.45 -12.08
N VAL A 233 26.68 -3.25 -11.56
CA VAL A 233 27.49 -2.54 -10.53
C VAL A 233 26.85 -2.63 -9.15
N TYR A 234 25.53 -2.41 -9.07
CA TYR A 234 24.76 -2.44 -7.82
C TYR A 234 23.52 -3.34 -7.97
N PRO A 235 23.69 -4.67 -8.08
CA PRO A 235 22.58 -5.60 -8.29
C PRO A 235 21.54 -5.63 -7.15
N GLU A 236 21.91 -5.12 -5.97
CA GLU A 236 21.03 -5.00 -4.81
C GLU A 236 20.14 -3.76 -4.81
N ILE A 237 20.39 -2.80 -5.70
CA ILE A 237 19.56 -1.59 -5.83
C ILE A 237 18.50 -1.85 -6.89
N GLU A 238 17.24 -1.75 -6.49
CA GLU A 238 16.10 -1.91 -7.39
C GLU A 238 15.61 -0.54 -7.88
N ILE A 239 15.50 -0.39 -9.20
CA ILE A 239 14.81 0.73 -9.84
C ILE A 239 13.53 0.18 -10.46
N ILE A 240 12.38 0.62 -9.95
CA ILE A 240 11.08 0.14 -10.39
C ILE A 240 10.44 1.21 -11.28
N VAL A 241 10.10 0.84 -12.51
CA VAL A 241 9.30 1.64 -13.43
C VAL A 241 8.03 0.87 -13.73
N GLY A 242 6.87 1.45 -13.43
CA GLY A 242 5.58 0.78 -13.53
C GLY A 242 4.53 1.59 -14.29
N ALA A 243 3.56 0.88 -14.87
CA ALA A 243 2.37 1.44 -15.49
C ALA A 243 1.22 0.41 -15.44
N HIS A 244 0.00 0.90 -15.57
CA HIS A 244 -1.20 0.08 -15.70
C HIS A 244 -1.49 -0.16 -17.19
N TYR A 245 -1.84 -1.39 -17.56
CA TYR A 245 -2.18 -1.73 -18.95
C TYR A 245 -3.65 -2.14 -19.13
N ASP A 246 -4.38 -2.28 -18.02
CA ASP A 246 -5.83 -2.43 -17.99
C ASP A 246 -6.54 -1.11 -18.33
N GLY A 247 -7.81 -1.22 -18.69
CA GLY A 247 -8.64 -0.09 -19.06
C GLY A 247 -10.12 -0.40 -18.94
N VAL A 248 -10.84 0.52 -18.32
CA VAL A 248 -12.31 0.53 -18.19
C VAL A 248 -12.87 1.78 -18.87
N THR A 249 -14.17 1.79 -19.19
CA THR A 249 -14.83 2.91 -19.88
C THR A 249 -14.73 4.27 -19.18
N THR A 250 -14.44 4.28 -17.88
CA THR A 250 -14.22 5.51 -17.10
C THR A 250 -12.75 5.95 -17.04
N SER A 251 -11.84 5.21 -17.69
CA SER A 251 -10.41 5.51 -17.73
C SER A 251 -9.99 6.07 -19.10
N PRO A 252 -8.86 6.79 -19.20
CA PRO A 252 -8.29 7.20 -20.49
C PRO A 252 -7.98 6.05 -21.45
N ALA A 253 -7.98 4.82 -20.95
CA ALA A 253 -7.72 3.58 -21.67
C ALA A 253 -9.00 2.85 -22.16
N GLY A 254 -10.19 3.42 -21.91
CA GLY A 254 -11.51 2.82 -22.12
C GLY A 254 -12.21 3.08 -23.44
#